data_AF-A0A7W0R594-F1
#
_entry.id   AF-A0A7W0R594-F1
#
_cell.length_a   1.000
_cell.length_b   1.000
_cell.length_c   1.000
_cell.angle_alpha   90.00
_cell.angle_beta   90.00
_cell.angle_gamma   90.00
#
_symmetry.space_group_name_H-M   'P 1'
#
loop_
_entity.id
_entity.type
_entity.pdbx_description
1 polymer ?
#
loop_
_entity_poly.entity_id
_entity_poly.type
_entity_poly.pdbx_seq_one_letter_code
_entity_poly.pdbx_strand_id
1 'polypeptide(L)' 'MEPSRVLSDRVGGQVFFKCENRQRTGSFKIRGAYLRISRLTDEERARGVVAASAGNHAQGVALAASLLGA' A
#
# COMPACT_ATOMS: atom_id res chain seq x y z
N MET A 1 8.85 12.27 2.67
CA MET A 1 7.84 13.34 2.82
C MET A 1 8.30 14.43 1.89
N GLU A 2 7.42 14.95 1.04
CA GLU A 2 7.78 16.00 0.07
C GLU A 2 7.31 17.36 0.61
N PRO A 3 8.18 18.36 0.78
CA PRO A 3 7.77 19.68 1.24
C PRO A 3 7.03 20.47 0.15
N SER A 4 6.18 21.41 0.55
CA SER A 4 5.54 22.36 -0.37
C SER A 4 5.77 23.79 0.08
N ARG A 5 6.63 24.52 -0.65
CA ARG A 5 6.88 25.95 -0.37
C ARG A 5 5.62 26.79 -0.51
N VAL A 6 4.93 26.66 -1.65
CA VAL A 6 3.73 27.45 -1.96
C VAL A 6 2.63 27.27 -0.91
N LEU A 7 2.39 26.04 -0.46
CA LEU A 7 1.38 25.81 0.58
C LEU A 7 1.85 26.27 1.95
N SER A 8 3.14 26.13 2.25
CA SER A 8 3.69 26.60 3.52
C SER A 8 3.56 28.12 3.67
N ASP A 9 3.90 28.86 2.61
CA ASP A 9 3.77 30.31 2.54
C ASP A 9 2.30 30.74 2.72
N ARG A 10 1.35 29.96 2.15
CA ARG A 10 -0.09 30.27 2.22
C ARG A 10 -0.72 30.03 3.59
N VAL A 11 -0.24 29.03 4.34
CA VAL A 11 -0.85 28.65 5.64
C VAL A 11 -0.06 29.15 6.85
N GLY A 12 1.10 29.78 6.64
CA GLY A 12 1.95 30.28 7.72
C GLY A 12 2.63 29.18 8.55
N GLY A 13 2.87 28.00 7.97
CA GLY A 13 3.47 26.85 8.64
C GLY A 13 3.99 25.80 7.66
N GLN A 14 4.85 24.88 8.09
CA GLN A 14 5.44 23.88 7.18
C GLN A 14 4.42 22.85 6.71
N VAL A 15 4.28 22.69 5.40
CA VAL A 15 3.41 21.68 4.77
C VAL A 15 4.25 20.60 4.09
N PHE A 16 3.94 19.35 4.40
CA PHE A 16 4.56 18.17 3.81
C PHE A 16 3.53 17.19 3.29
N PHE A 17 3.82 16.58 2.14
CA PHE A 17 3.03 15.52 1.55
C PHE A 17 3.62 14.14 1.87
N LYS A 18 2.74 13.23 2.29
CA LYS A 18 3.02 11.80 2.30
C LYS A 18 2.58 11.20 0.96
N CYS A 19 3.48 11.14 -0.01
CA CYS A 19 3.21 10.69 -1.37
C CYS A 19 3.05 9.15 -1.48
N GLU A 20 1.98 8.60 -0.92
CA GLU A 20 1.67 7.16 -1.01
C GLU A 20 1.35 6.68 -2.43
N ASN A 21 1.10 7.61 -3.36
CA ASN A 21 0.97 7.33 -4.79
C ASN A 21 2.27 6.81 -5.45
N ARG A 22 3.44 7.02 -4.83
CA ARG A 22 4.74 6.53 -5.34
C ARG A 22 5.07 5.10 -4.91
N GLN A 23 4.19 4.46 -4.14
CA GLN A 23 4.37 3.07 -3.74
C GLN A 23 4.20 2.13 -4.95
N ARG A 24 4.75 0.90 -4.90
CA ARG A 24 4.82 -0.07 -6.02
C ARG A 24 3.49 -0.35 -6.74
N THR A 25 2.36 -0.15 -6.07
CA THR A 25 1.00 -0.36 -6.60
C THR A 25 0.22 0.95 -6.74
N GLY A 26 0.91 2.08 -6.86
CA GLY A 26 0.30 3.40 -7.01
C GLY A 26 -0.49 3.90 -5.81
N SER A 27 -0.47 3.18 -4.67
CA SER A 27 -1.20 3.56 -3.46
C SER A 27 -0.64 2.91 -2.19
N PHE A 28 -1.14 3.35 -1.04
CA PHE A 28 -0.79 2.79 0.27
C PHE A 28 -1.27 1.34 0.49
N LYS A 29 -2.19 0.83 -0.34
CA LYS A 29 -2.92 -0.43 -0.07
C LYS A 29 -2.03 -1.66 -0.03
N ILE A 30 -0.87 -1.66 -0.70
CA ILE A 30 0.12 -2.74 -0.59
C ILE A 30 0.61 -2.94 0.84
N ARG A 31 0.69 -1.90 1.68
CA ARG A 31 1.20 -2.01 3.05
C ARG A 31 0.33 -2.95 3.89
N GLY A 32 -0.99 -2.74 3.84
CA GLY A 32 -1.95 -3.58 4.56
C GLY A 32 -2.07 -4.97 3.95
N ALA A 33 -2.08 -5.07 2.60
CA ALA A 33 -2.14 -6.35 1.92
C ALA A 33 -0.94 -7.24 2.26
N TYR A 34 0.28 -6.70 2.17
CA TYR A 34 1.51 -7.40 2.53
C TYR A 34 1.49 -7.83 3.99
N LEU A 35 1.16 -6.92 4.92
CA LEU A 35 1.12 -7.24 6.35
C LEU A 35 0.14 -8.37 6.68
N ARG A 36 -1.03 -8.40 6.03
CA ARG A 36 -2.02 -9.45 6.27
C ARG A 36 -1.54 -10.80 5.75
N ILE A 37 -1.01 -10.84 4.52
CA ILE A 37 -0.56 -12.07 3.86
C ILE A 37 0.72 -12.60 4.52
N SER A 38 1.63 -11.73 4.96
CA SER A 38 2.88 -12.12 5.63
C SER A 38 2.67 -12.71 7.02
N ARG A 39 1.44 -12.62 7.55
CA ARG A 39 1.04 -13.17 8.85
C ARG A 39 0.19 -14.43 8.73
N LEU A 40 -0.10 -14.88 7.51
CA LEU A 40 -0.73 -16.18 7.32
C LEU A 40 0.25 -17.28 7.71
N THR A 41 -0.28 -18.35 8.30
CA THR A 41 0.50 -19.57 8.47
C THR A 41 0.86 -20.15 7.09
N ASP A 42 1.86 -21.03 7.04
CA ASP A 42 2.21 -21.68 5.78
C ASP A 42 1.06 -22.50 5.20
N GLU A 43 0.24 -23.11 6.06
CA GLU A 43 -0.97 -23.84 5.64
C GLU A 43 -2.03 -22.91 5.06
N GLU A 44 -2.30 -21.77 5.72
CA GLU A 44 -3.24 -20.77 5.19
C GLU A 44 -2.75 -20.20 3.86
N ARG A 45 -1.45 -19.92 3.75
CA ARG A 45 -0.83 -19.37 2.54
C ARG A 45 -0.88 -20.35 1.38
N ALA A 46 -0.66 -21.64 1.62
CA ALA A 46 -0.73 -22.69 0.61
C ALA A 46 -2.15 -22.88 0.03
N ARG A 47 -3.20 -22.51 0.76
CA ARG A 47 -4.59 -22.51 0.27
C ARG A 47 -4.89 -21.33 -0.66
N GLY A 48 -4.00 -20.35 -0.70
CA GLY A 48 -4.12 -19.13 -1.48
C GLY A 48 -5.02 -18.05 -0.84
N VAL A 49 -5.09 -16.90 -1.49
CA VAL A 49 -5.84 -15.73 -1.00
C VAL A 49 -6.83 -15.20 -2.03
N VAL A 50 -7.97 -14.68 -1.56
CA VAL A 50 -8.99 -14.05 -2.39
C VAL A 50 -9.34 -12.68 -1.81
N ALA A 51 -9.48 -11.68 -2.68
CA ALA A 51 -9.98 -10.35 -2.32
C ALA A 51 -10.94 -9.83 -3.39
N ALA A 52 -12.04 -9.21 -2.95
CA ALA A 52 -12.99 -8.56 -3.84
C ALA A 52 -12.69 -7.06 -3.94
N SER A 53 -12.08 -6.64 -5.04
CA SER A 53 -11.82 -5.23 -5.35
C SER A 53 -11.55 -5.06 -6.84
N ALA A 54 -11.93 -3.92 -7.41
CA ALA A 54 -11.66 -3.58 -8.80
C ALA A 54 -10.50 -2.56 -8.98
N GLY A 55 -9.68 -2.30 -7.94
CA GLY A 55 -8.68 -1.22 -8.00
C GLY A 55 -7.48 -1.38 -7.05
N ASN A 56 -7.07 -0.29 -6.39
CA ASN A 56 -5.86 -0.20 -5.56
C ASN A 56 -5.65 -1.38 -4.58
N HIS A 57 -6.73 -1.89 -3.98
CA HIS A 57 -6.61 -3.03 -3.07
C HIS A 57 -6.33 -4.33 -3.82
N ALA A 58 -6.97 -4.58 -4.96
CA ALA A 58 -6.68 -5.74 -5.80
C ALA A 58 -5.21 -5.76 -6.26
N GLN A 59 -4.68 -4.62 -6.71
CA GLN A 59 -3.26 -4.50 -7.07
C GLN A 59 -2.35 -4.74 -5.86
N GLY A 60 -2.72 -4.20 -4.70
CA GLY A 60 -2.00 -4.43 -3.44
C GLY A 60 -1.96 -5.91 -3.04
N VAL A 61 -3.09 -6.61 -3.12
CA VAL A 61 -3.21 -8.05 -2.81
C VAL A 61 -2.44 -8.88 -3.83
N ALA A 62 -2.62 -8.63 -5.13
CA ALA A 62 -1.93 -9.35 -6.19
C ALA A 62 -0.40 -9.26 -6.05
N LEU A 63 0.13 -8.06 -5.81
CA LEU A 63 1.58 -7.89 -5.60
C LEU A 63 2.05 -8.57 -4.30
N ALA A 64 1.31 -8.43 -3.20
CA ALA A 64 1.69 -9.06 -1.93
C ALA A 64 1.68 -10.59 -2.00
N ALA A 65 0.66 -11.19 -2.62
CA ALA A 65 0.55 -12.62 -2.83
C ALA A 65 1.73 -13.14 -3.67
N SER A 66 2.06 -12.47 -4.78
CA SER A 66 3.21 -12.80 -5.62
C SER A 66 4.56 -12.75 -4.86
N LEU A 67 4.76 -11.78 -3.97
CA LEU A 67 6.00 -11.65 -3.19
C LEU A 67 6.16 -12.72 -2.10
N LEU A 68 5.04 -13.23 -1.58
CA LEU A 68 5.02 -14.13 -0.42
C LEU A 68 4.71 -15.59 -0.78
N GLY A 69 4.39 -15.86 -2.06
CA GLY A 69 4.04 -17.20 -2.53
C GLY A 69 2.68 -17.66 -2.02
N ALA A 70 1.68 -16.77 -2.08
CA ALA A 70 0.27 -17.02 -1.75
C ALA A 70 -0.61 -17.00 -3.01
#